data_AF-A0A9E5VSJ8-F1
#
_entry.id   AF-A0A9E5VSJ8-F1
#
_cell.length_a   1.000
_cell.length_b   1.000
_cell.length_c   1.000
_cell.angle_alpha   90.00
_cell.angle_beta   90.00
_cell.angle_gamma   90.00
#
_symmetry.space_group_name_H-M   'P 1'
#
loop_
_entity.id
_entity.type
_entity.pdbx_description
1 polymer ?
#
loop_
_entity_poly.entity_id
_entity_poly.type
_entity_poly.pdbx_seq_one_letter_code
_entity_poly.pdbx_strand_id
1 'polypeptide(L)'
;TIRRKTELGVKVIFCDFPCMDTDAAKYKFAVRKIGCLSGLKDGDMVFTSDLGYPEGFPRTGVFDLFTLSNLFICPSYSESFGLTVLEAASRGNFLVVNEAVPALEELGKKLKAYFMRWDARNFGFDTKEVYRPSEGAYMEEHAQRIADMMRDNPVLFSKTQARQKFCPDWIWYNQLEPLLNEKA
;
A
#
# COMPACT_ATOMS: atom_id res chain seq x y z
N THR A 1 -13.01 8.72 -0.47
CA THR A 1 -11.95 8.01 -1.22
C THR A 1 -10.63 8.72 -1.01
N ILE A 2 -9.54 7.95 -0.94
CA ILE A 2 -8.19 8.49 -0.65
C ILE A 2 -7.80 9.61 -1.64
N ARG A 3 -8.17 9.47 -2.92
CA ARG A 3 -7.99 10.51 -3.96
C ARG A 3 -8.57 11.87 -3.58
N ARG A 4 -9.78 11.89 -3.02
CA ARG A 4 -10.44 13.14 -2.60
C ARG A 4 -9.72 13.77 -1.40
N LYS A 5 -9.13 12.95 -0.54
CA LYS A 5 -8.47 13.41 0.69
C LYS A 5 -7.01 13.80 0.49
N THR A 6 -6.32 13.16 -0.47
CA THR A 6 -4.91 13.43 -0.75
C THR A 6 -4.70 14.27 -2.00
N GLU A 7 -5.72 14.42 -2.85
CA GLU A 7 -5.66 15.08 -4.17
C GLU A 7 -4.65 14.44 -5.14
N LEU A 8 -4.15 13.25 -4.81
CA LEU A 8 -3.17 12.53 -5.60
C LEU A 8 -3.83 11.51 -6.54
N GLY A 9 -3.22 11.36 -7.72
CA GLY A 9 -3.43 10.19 -8.56
C GLY A 9 -2.96 8.92 -7.83
N VAL A 10 -3.72 7.84 -7.96
CA VAL A 10 -3.41 6.55 -7.31
C VAL A 10 -3.30 5.48 -8.38
N LYS A 11 -2.17 4.76 -8.40
CA LYS A 11 -2.03 3.50 -9.12
C LYS A 11 -1.70 2.40 -8.11
N VAL A 12 -2.28 1.23 -8.31
CA VAL A 12 -2.08 0.03 -7.50
C VAL A 12 -1.39 -1.01 -8.38
N ILE A 13 -0.23 -1.49 -7.93
CA ILE A 13 0.53 -2.53 -8.60
C ILE A 13 0.34 -3.81 -7.79
N PHE A 14 -0.21 -4.84 -8.42
CA PHE A 14 -0.37 -6.17 -7.86
C PHE A 14 0.82 -7.02 -8.30
N CYS A 15 1.71 -7.34 -7.35
CA CYS A 15 2.76 -8.34 -7.54
C CYS A 15 2.14 -9.74 -7.47
N ASP A 16 1.37 -10.11 -8.50
CA ASP A 16 0.60 -11.34 -8.56
C ASP A 16 1.41 -12.51 -9.15
N PHE A 17 1.02 -13.72 -8.78
CA PHE A 17 1.61 -14.98 -9.24
C PHE A 17 0.54 -16.08 -9.29
N PRO A 18 0.77 -17.19 -10.01
CA PRO A 18 -0.21 -18.26 -10.14
C PRO A 18 -0.45 -18.96 -8.80
N CYS A 19 -1.71 -19.15 -8.43
CA CYS A 19 -2.10 -19.91 -7.24
C CYS A 19 -2.88 -21.15 -7.69
N MET A 20 -2.56 -22.32 -7.12
CA MET A 20 -3.21 -23.59 -7.48
C MET A 20 -4.71 -23.60 -7.16
N ASP A 21 -5.11 -22.86 -6.13
CA ASP A 21 -6.47 -22.88 -5.58
C ASP A 21 -7.40 -21.84 -6.22
N THR A 22 -6.90 -20.99 -7.12
CA THR A 22 -7.69 -19.87 -7.66
C THR A 22 -7.36 -19.59 -9.11
N ASP A 23 -8.40 -19.57 -9.95
CA ASP A 23 -8.29 -19.15 -11.34
C ASP A 23 -7.86 -17.68 -11.45
N ALA A 24 -6.74 -17.42 -12.12
CA ALA A 24 -6.12 -16.10 -12.19
C ALA A 24 -7.03 -15.07 -12.87
N ALA A 25 -7.79 -15.45 -13.91
CA ALA A 25 -8.66 -14.53 -14.62
C ALA A 25 -9.85 -14.10 -13.74
N LYS A 26 -10.48 -15.04 -13.04
CA LYS A 26 -11.55 -14.76 -12.07
C LYS A 26 -11.05 -13.91 -10.91
N TYR A 27 -9.86 -14.21 -10.39
CA TYR A 27 -9.23 -13.41 -9.33
C TYR A 27 -9.02 -11.96 -9.76
N LYS A 28 -8.34 -11.73 -10.89
CA LYS A 28 -8.09 -10.38 -11.41
C LYS A 28 -9.39 -9.63 -11.70
N PHE A 29 -10.41 -10.32 -12.23
CA PHE A 29 -11.73 -9.72 -12.45
C PHE A 29 -12.37 -9.26 -11.15
N ALA A 30 -12.38 -10.10 -10.11
CA ALA A 30 -12.94 -9.76 -8.81
C ALA A 30 -12.20 -8.56 -8.18
N VAL A 31 -10.87 -8.58 -8.19
CA VAL A 31 -10.03 -7.48 -7.69
C VAL A 31 -10.34 -6.18 -8.42
N ARG A 32 -10.42 -6.20 -9.76
CA ARG A 32 -10.77 -5.00 -10.56
C ARG A 32 -12.16 -4.47 -10.19
N LYS A 33 -13.16 -5.34 -10.02
CA LYS A 33 -14.51 -4.92 -9.61
C LYS A 33 -14.52 -4.26 -8.22
N ILE A 34 -13.84 -4.85 -7.24
CA ILE A 34 -13.72 -4.29 -5.89
C ILE A 34 -13.00 -2.94 -5.91
N GLY A 35 -11.90 -2.84 -6.69
CA GLY A 35 -11.16 -1.59 -6.87
C GLY A 35 -12.04 -0.48 -7.47
N CYS A 36 -12.82 -0.80 -8.49
CA CYS A 36 -13.76 0.14 -9.11
C CYS A 36 -14.86 0.59 -8.13
N LEU A 37 -15.44 -0.33 -7.36
CA LEU A 37 -16.39 0.01 -6.29
C LEU A 37 -15.77 0.91 -5.21
N SER A 38 -14.46 0.78 -5.00
CA SER A 38 -13.68 1.61 -4.06
C SER A 38 -13.19 2.94 -4.66
N GLY A 39 -13.54 3.24 -5.92
CA GLY A 39 -13.23 4.50 -6.60
C GLY A 39 -11.92 4.52 -7.41
N LEU A 40 -11.31 3.37 -7.66
CA LEU A 40 -10.24 3.24 -8.65
C LEU A 40 -10.82 3.14 -10.07
N LYS A 41 -10.08 3.60 -11.07
CA LYS A 41 -10.36 3.31 -12.48
C LYS A 41 -9.66 2.01 -12.86
N ASP A 42 -10.12 1.35 -13.91
CA ASP A 42 -9.52 0.10 -14.37
C ASP A 42 -8.01 0.25 -14.68
N GLY A 43 -7.64 1.33 -15.38
CA GLY A 43 -6.24 1.67 -15.68
C GLY A 43 -5.40 2.11 -14.49
N ASP A 44 -5.99 2.22 -13.29
CA ASP A 44 -5.24 2.45 -12.06
C ASP A 44 -4.71 1.14 -11.45
N MET A 45 -5.19 -0.02 -11.91
CA MET A 45 -4.84 -1.33 -11.37
C MET A 45 -4.00 -2.11 -12.37
N VAL A 46 -2.76 -2.41 -11.99
CA VAL A 46 -1.77 -3.06 -12.85
C VAL A 46 -1.33 -4.35 -12.20
N PHE A 47 -1.42 -5.46 -12.94
CA PHE A 47 -0.94 -6.77 -12.49
C PHE A 47 0.41 -7.04 -13.13
N THR A 48 1.40 -7.46 -12.34
CA THR A 48 2.76 -7.71 -12.86
C THR A 48 2.78 -8.85 -13.87
N SER A 49 1.89 -9.83 -13.73
CA SER A 49 1.73 -10.89 -14.72
C SER A 49 1.25 -10.37 -16.08
N ASP A 50 0.43 -9.32 -16.12
CA ASP A 50 0.01 -8.65 -17.36
C ASP A 50 1.16 -7.84 -18.00
N LEU A 51 2.24 -7.57 -17.26
CA LEU A 51 3.44 -6.86 -17.71
C LEU A 51 4.60 -7.78 -18.11
N GLY A 52 4.36 -9.10 -18.20
CA GLY A 52 5.38 -10.08 -18.59
C GLY A 52 6.05 -10.81 -17.43
N TYR A 53 5.48 -10.78 -16.23
CA TYR A 53 5.93 -11.56 -15.06
C TYR A 53 4.90 -12.62 -14.64
N PRO A 54 4.55 -13.59 -15.51
CA PRO A 54 3.46 -14.53 -15.26
C PRO A 54 3.70 -15.42 -14.03
N GLU A 55 4.97 -15.74 -13.74
CA GLU A 55 5.38 -16.62 -12.62
C GLU A 55 5.71 -15.85 -11.34
N GLY A 56 5.37 -14.56 -11.29
CA GLY A 56 5.64 -13.68 -10.16
C GLY A 56 6.73 -12.64 -10.42
N PHE A 57 6.66 -11.57 -9.65
CA PHE A 57 7.55 -10.42 -9.77
C PHE A 57 8.89 -10.68 -9.06
N PRO A 58 10.05 -10.32 -9.65
CA PRO A 58 11.35 -10.56 -9.04
C PRO A 58 11.48 -9.85 -7.69
N ARG A 59 12.14 -10.52 -6.73
CA ARG A 59 12.37 -9.98 -5.38
C ARG A 59 13.06 -8.62 -5.37
N THR A 60 14.02 -8.40 -6.27
CA THR A 60 14.68 -7.10 -6.45
C THR A 60 13.67 -6.01 -6.79
N GLY A 61 12.75 -6.30 -7.72
CA GLY A 61 11.66 -5.39 -8.06
C GLY A 61 10.73 -5.12 -6.88
N VAL A 62 10.40 -6.13 -6.07
CA VAL A 62 9.61 -5.91 -4.84
C VAL A 62 10.33 -4.97 -3.87
N PHE A 63 11.64 -5.11 -3.73
CA PHE A 63 12.44 -4.19 -2.89
C PHE A 63 12.51 -2.77 -3.45
N ASP A 64 12.57 -2.63 -4.76
CA ASP A 64 12.47 -1.32 -5.41
C ASP A 64 11.11 -0.69 -5.14
N LEU A 65 10.03 -1.48 -5.19
CA LEU A 65 8.69 -1.01 -4.82
C LEU A 65 8.59 -0.59 -3.35
N PHE A 66 9.19 -1.32 -2.42
CA PHE A 66 9.27 -0.89 -1.02
C PHE A 66 10.05 0.41 -0.86
N THR A 67 11.16 0.55 -1.57
CA THR A 67 11.99 1.77 -1.57
C THR A 67 11.24 2.97 -2.12
N LEU A 68 10.44 2.79 -3.18
CA LEU A 68 9.60 3.84 -3.76
C LEU A 68 8.38 4.16 -2.89
N SER A 69 7.88 3.18 -2.15
CA SER A 69 6.71 3.33 -1.28
C SER A 69 7.06 4.00 0.05
N ASN A 70 6.07 4.61 0.67
CA ASN A 70 6.19 5.17 2.03
C ASN A 70 5.39 4.39 3.05
N LEU A 71 4.43 3.58 2.62
CA LEU A 71 3.51 2.83 3.47
C LEU A 71 3.61 1.36 3.09
N PHE A 72 3.61 0.50 4.10
CA PHE A 72 3.48 -0.94 3.98
C PHE A 72 2.36 -1.40 4.91
N ILE A 73 1.40 -2.15 4.37
CA ILE A 73 0.27 -2.69 5.13
C ILE A 73 0.31 -4.20 5.00
N CYS A 74 0.31 -4.91 6.12
CA CYS A 74 0.21 -6.36 6.19
C CYS A 74 -1.09 -6.74 6.92
N PRO A 75 -2.22 -6.81 6.20
CA PRO A 75 -3.52 -7.20 6.75
C PRO A 75 -3.68 -8.74 6.74
N SER A 76 -2.58 -9.49 6.82
CA SER A 76 -2.60 -10.95 6.65
C SER A 76 -3.57 -11.60 7.63
N TYR A 77 -4.32 -12.57 7.13
CA TYR A 77 -5.22 -13.41 7.92
C TYR A 77 -4.45 -14.41 8.79
N SER A 78 -3.33 -14.93 8.28
CA SER A 78 -2.45 -15.86 9.00
C SER A 78 -1.02 -15.57 8.58
N GLU A 79 -0.09 -15.57 9.54
CA GLU A 79 1.32 -15.35 9.29
C GLU A 79 2.15 -16.13 10.31
N SER A 80 3.23 -16.77 9.86
CA SER A 80 4.11 -17.52 10.74
C SER A 80 5.18 -16.63 11.37
N PHE A 81 5.75 -15.69 10.61
CA PHE A 81 6.81 -14.80 11.10
C PHE A 81 6.79 -13.40 10.50
N GLY A 82 6.30 -13.23 9.26
CA GLY A 82 6.19 -11.91 8.64
C GLY A 82 7.52 -11.35 8.12
N LEU A 83 8.31 -12.16 7.41
CA LEU A 83 9.59 -11.70 6.81
C LEU A 83 9.40 -10.47 5.92
N THR A 84 8.30 -10.38 5.19
CA THR A 84 7.99 -9.22 4.34
C THR A 84 7.82 -7.93 5.15
N VAL A 85 7.37 -8.01 6.41
CA VAL A 85 7.32 -6.85 7.32
C VAL A 85 8.73 -6.35 7.63
N LEU A 86 9.68 -7.26 7.90
CA LEU A 86 11.08 -6.90 8.12
C LEU A 86 11.72 -6.32 6.86
N GLU A 87 11.41 -6.88 5.69
CA GLU A 87 11.89 -6.36 4.41
C GLU A 87 11.39 -4.93 4.17
N ALA A 88 10.11 -4.66 4.39
CA ALA A 88 9.55 -3.31 4.30
C ALA A 88 10.13 -2.36 5.36
N ALA A 89 10.29 -2.84 6.61
CA ALA A 89 10.92 -2.05 7.67
C ALA A 89 12.33 -1.60 7.29
N SER A 90 13.11 -2.50 6.68
CA SER A 90 14.48 -2.21 6.23
C SER A 90 14.56 -1.14 5.12
N ARG A 91 13.44 -0.87 4.42
CA ARG A 91 13.33 0.17 3.37
C ARG A 91 12.69 1.47 3.88
N GLY A 92 12.47 1.58 5.18
CA GLY A 92 11.96 2.78 5.83
C GLY A 92 10.49 3.06 5.52
N ASN A 93 9.70 2.02 5.27
CA ASN A 93 8.25 2.15 5.12
C ASN A 93 7.59 2.38 6.48
N PHE A 94 6.54 3.19 6.51
CA PHE A 94 5.57 3.23 7.60
C PHE A 94 4.85 1.89 7.66
N LEU A 95 4.89 1.21 8.80
CA LEU A 95 4.39 -0.15 8.93
C LEU A 95 3.00 -0.14 9.55
N VAL A 96 2.07 -0.83 8.90
CA VAL A 96 0.75 -1.16 9.44
C VAL A 96 0.59 -2.68 9.43
N VAL A 97 0.27 -3.28 10.56
CA VAL A 97 0.17 -4.74 10.66
C VAL A 97 -1.09 -5.18 11.41
N ASN A 98 -1.57 -6.39 11.10
CA ASN A 98 -2.71 -6.99 11.77
C ASN A 98 -2.37 -7.39 13.21
N GLU A 99 -2.95 -6.69 14.19
CA GLU A 99 -2.79 -6.98 15.62
C GLU A 99 -3.37 -8.34 16.02
N ALA A 100 -4.38 -8.83 15.29
CA ALA A 100 -5.06 -10.07 15.63
C ALA A 100 -4.24 -11.34 15.30
N VAL A 101 -3.14 -11.19 14.56
CA VAL A 101 -2.19 -12.28 14.24
C VAL A 101 -0.98 -12.21 15.20
N PRO A 102 -0.77 -13.19 16.09
CA PRO A 102 0.25 -13.14 17.15
C PRO A 102 1.67 -12.86 16.63
N ALA A 103 2.07 -13.47 15.51
CA ALA A 103 3.38 -13.25 14.93
C ALA A 103 3.57 -11.78 14.48
N LEU A 104 2.53 -11.18 13.90
CA LEU A 104 2.54 -9.78 13.48
C LEU A 104 2.43 -8.81 14.67
N GLU A 105 1.69 -9.18 15.71
CA GLU A 105 1.60 -8.42 16.96
C GLU A 105 2.97 -8.34 17.65
N GLU A 106 3.63 -9.49 17.85
CA GLU A 106 4.94 -9.56 18.48
C GLU A 106 5.99 -8.77 17.69
N LEU A 107 6.03 -8.97 16.37
CA LEU A 107 6.97 -8.27 15.50
C LEU A 107 6.67 -6.77 15.43
N GLY A 108 5.39 -6.40 15.31
CA GLY A 108 4.94 -5.02 15.25
C GLY A 108 5.30 -4.22 16.51
N LYS A 109 5.22 -4.83 17.70
CA LYS A 109 5.66 -4.20 18.96
C LYS A 109 7.14 -3.88 18.94
N LYS A 110 7.99 -4.81 18.45
CA LYS A 110 9.44 -4.61 18.33
C LYS A 110 9.79 -3.51 17.33
N LEU A 111 9.06 -3.43 16.22
CA LEU A 111 9.28 -2.48 15.13
C LEU A 111 8.54 -1.14 15.31
N LYS A 112 7.73 -1.00 16.37
CA LYS A 112 6.85 0.15 16.60
C LYS A 112 5.89 0.41 15.41
N ALA A 113 5.33 -0.66 14.86
CA ALA A 113 4.34 -0.60 13.80
C ALA A 113 3.01 -0.02 14.31
N TYR A 114 2.24 0.58 13.40
CA TYR A 114 0.85 0.96 13.66
C TYR A 114 -0.04 -0.28 13.57
N PHE A 115 -0.90 -0.46 14.57
CA PHE A 115 -1.78 -1.61 14.63
C PHE A 115 -3.17 -1.30 14.08
N MET A 116 -3.67 -2.25 13.32
CA MET A 116 -5.06 -2.35 12.90
C MET A 116 -5.53 -3.78 13.17
N ARG A 117 -6.84 -3.96 13.34
CA ARG A 117 -7.45 -5.26 13.56
C ARG A 117 -8.23 -5.67 12.31
N TRP A 118 -7.92 -6.86 11.83
CA TRP A 118 -8.70 -7.58 10.83
C TRP A 118 -9.01 -8.98 11.34
N ASP A 119 -9.84 -9.70 10.61
CA ASP A 119 -9.98 -11.15 10.78
C ASP A 119 -8.60 -11.83 10.80
N ALA A 120 -8.44 -12.84 11.64
CA ALA A 120 -7.20 -13.58 11.75
C ALA A 120 -7.45 -15.08 12.03
N ARG A 121 -6.46 -15.90 11.72
CA ARG A 121 -6.41 -17.30 12.11
C ARG A 121 -5.29 -17.51 13.10
N ASN A 122 -5.69 -17.97 14.28
CA ASN A 122 -4.81 -18.35 15.36
C ASN A 122 -4.73 -19.88 15.43
N PHE A 123 -3.78 -20.40 16.23
CA PHE A 123 -3.54 -21.83 16.39
C PHE A 123 -4.82 -22.63 16.73
N GLY A 124 -5.54 -23.06 15.68
CA GLY A 124 -6.76 -23.87 15.78
C GLY A 124 -8.10 -23.11 15.76
N PHE A 125 -8.13 -21.77 15.68
CA PHE A 125 -9.40 -21.04 15.61
C PHE A 125 -9.31 -19.73 14.81
N ASP A 126 -10.40 -19.42 14.13
CA ASP A 126 -10.57 -18.19 13.35
C ASP A 126 -11.21 -17.10 14.24
N THR A 127 -10.70 -15.88 14.15
CA THR A 127 -11.27 -14.70 14.77
C THR A 127 -11.99 -13.85 13.72
N LYS A 128 -13.10 -13.26 14.13
CA LYS A 128 -13.89 -12.31 13.33
C LYS A 128 -13.90 -10.97 14.05
N GLU A 129 -13.46 -9.92 13.36
CA GLU A 129 -13.44 -8.59 13.93
C GLU A 129 -14.84 -7.96 13.87
N VAL A 130 -15.23 -7.25 14.94
CA VAL A 130 -16.53 -6.60 15.02
C VAL A 130 -16.34 -5.09 14.94
N TYR A 131 -16.52 -4.57 13.74
CA TYR A 131 -16.36 -3.14 13.47
C TYR A 131 -17.54 -2.32 13.98
N ARG A 132 -17.26 -1.20 14.65
CA ARG A 132 -18.27 -0.24 15.11
C ARG A 132 -17.89 1.18 14.64
N PRO A 133 -18.79 1.92 13.96
CA PRO A 133 -20.16 1.54 13.59
C PRO A 133 -20.25 0.61 12.37
N SER A 134 -19.21 0.53 11.54
CA SER A 134 -19.12 -0.36 10.38
C SER A 134 -17.66 -0.55 9.96
N GLU A 135 -17.38 -1.57 9.15
CA GLU A 135 -16.03 -1.80 8.59
C GLU A 135 -15.55 -0.60 7.77
N GLY A 136 -16.42 -0.03 6.93
CA GLY A 136 -16.07 1.14 6.13
C GLY A 136 -15.68 2.36 6.99
N ALA A 137 -16.39 2.59 8.11
CA ALA A 137 -16.04 3.66 9.05
C ALA A 137 -14.68 3.40 9.71
N TYR A 138 -14.42 2.15 10.13
CA TYR A 138 -13.13 1.73 10.69
C TYR A 138 -11.98 1.97 9.70
N MET A 139 -12.12 1.53 8.45
CA MET A 139 -11.10 1.72 7.43
C MET A 139 -10.84 3.20 7.12
N GLU A 140 -11.89 4.03 7.03
CA GLU A 140 -11.76 5.46 6.74
C GLU A 140 -11.07 6.23 7.88
N GLU A 141 -11.38 5.88 9.14
CA GLU A 141 -10.73 6.46 10.32
C GLU A 141 -9.23 6.13 10.34
N HIS A 142 -8.89 4.84 10.20
CA HIS A 142 -7.49 4.42 10.22
C HIS A 142 -6.72 4.95 9.01
N ALA A 143 -7.32 4.98 7.81
CA ALA A 143 -6.71 5.58 6.64
C ALA A 143 -6.39 7.06 6.84
N GLN A 144 -7.29 7.83 7.49
CA GLN A 144 -7.04 9.23 7.83
C GLN A 144 -5.85 9.36 8.79
N ARG A 145 -5.85 8.61 9.89
CA ARG A 145 -4.78 8.64 10.89
C ARG A 145 -3.43 8.28 10.28
N ILE A 146 -3.37 7.23 9.46
CA ILE A 146 -2.15 6.82 8.76
C ILE A 146 -1.65 7.94 7.85
N ALA A 147 -2.54 8.56 7.07
CA ALA A 147 -2.17 9.65 6.18
C ALA A 147 -1.59 10.86 6.93
N ASP A 148 -2.20 11.24 8.06
CA ASP A 148 -1.75 12.35 8.89
C ASP A 148 -0.39 12.03 9.54
N MET A 149 -0.23 10.84 10.13
CA MET A 149 1.04 10.39 10.71
C MET A 149 2.18 10.35 9.68
N MET A 150 1.90 9.93 8.45
CA MET A 150 2.89 9.93 7.38
C MET A 150 3.24 11.34 6.90
N ARG A 151 2.27 12.26 6.89
CA ARG A 151 2.49 13.68 6.55
C ARG A 151 3.35 14.37 7.59
N ASP A 152 3.11 14.07 8.86
CA ASP A 152 3.82 14.68 9.99
C ASP A 152 5.20 14.03 10.24
N ASN A 153 5.45 12.86 9.65
CA ASN A 153 6.77 12.23 9.70
C ASN A 153 7.75 12.92 8.72
N PRO A 154 8.81 13.60 9.20
CA PRO A 154 9.69 14.40 8.35
C PRO A 154 10.45 13.56 7.32
N VAL A 155 10.76 12.30 7.63
CA VAL A 155 11.50 11.40 6.70
C VAL A 155 10.57 10.97 5.57
N LEU A 156 9.34 10.55 5.87
CA LEU A 156 8.38 10.15 4.85
C LEU A 156 7.90 11.35 4.02
N PHE A 157 7.69 12.51 4.68
CA PHE A 157 7.33 13.75 4.01
C PHE A 157 8.42 14.17 3.01
N SER A 158 9.67 14.27 3.45
CA SER A 158 10.80 14.65 2.58
C SER A 158 11.00 13.67 1.42
N LYS A 159 10.94 12.36 1.68
CA LYS A 159 10.97 11.29 0.66
C LYS A 159 9.84 11.45 -0.38
N THR A 160 8.66 11.88 0.05
CA THR A 160 7.52 12.17 -0.85
C THR A 160 7.77 13.42 -1.69
N GLN A 161 8.16 14.53 -1.05
CA GLN A 161 8.41 15.79 -1.74
C GLN A 161 9.50 15.64 -2.80
N ALA A 162 10.63 15.00 -2.45
CA ALA A 162 11.73 14.75 -3.37
C ALA A 162 11.27 14.06 -4.66
N ARG A 163 10.45 13.01 -4.56
CA ARG A 163 9.97 12.27 -5.74
C ARG A 163 8.91 13.02 -6.55
N GLN A 164 8.02 13.77 -5.89
CA GLN A 164 6.86 14.38 -6.56
C GLN A 164 7.13 15.79 -7.08
N LYS A 165 8.02 16.55 -6.43
CA LYS A 165 8.26 17.97 -6.68
C LYS A 165 9.68 18.29 -7.12
N PHE A 166 10.60 17.33 -7.02
CA PHE A 166 11.99 17.52 -7.46
C PHE A 166 12.40 16.52 -8.53
N CYS A 167 11.43 15.88 -9.21
CA CYS A 167 11.72 15.16 -10.44
C CYS A 167 11.91 16.13 -11.62
N PRO A 168 12.72 15.79 -12.63
CA PRO A 168 13.00 16.67 -13.77
C PRO A 168 11.74 17.18 -14.47
N ASP A 169 10.74 16.32 -14.66
CA ASP A 169 9.47 16.69 -15.29
C ASP A 169 8.74 17.76 -14.47
N TRP A 170 8.64 17.58 -13.15
CA TRP A 170 7.97 18.57 -12.32
C TRP A 170 8.71 19.91 -12.35
N ILE A 171 10.04 19.90 -12.22
CA ILE A 171 10.88 21.10 -12.29
C ILE A 171 10.70 21.81 -13.64
N TRP A 172 10.69 21.06 -14.73
CA TRP A 172 10.46 21.61 -16.07
C TRP A 172 9.12 22.35 -16.14
N TYR A 173 8.01 21.64 -15.93
CA TYR A 173 6.67 22.19 -16.14
C TYR A 173 6.27 23.26 -15.11
N ASN A 174 6.81 23.22 -13.89
CA ASN A 174 6.36 24.11 -12.81
C ASN A 174 7.35 25.23 -12.49
N GLN A 175 8.61 25.14 -12.94
CA GLN A 175 9.62 26.16 -12.68
C GLN A 175 10.26 26.70 -13.95
N LEU A 176 10.72 25.85 -14.87
CA LEU A 176 11.47 26.30 -16.05
C LEU A 176 10.58 26.82 -17.18
N GLU A 177 9.56 26.05 -17.58
CA GLU A 177 8.66 26.42 -18.67
C GLU A 177 7.91 27.74 -18.42
N PRO A 178 7.37 28.03 -17.22
CA PRO A 178 6.73 29.32 -16.95
C PRO A 178 7.69 30.50 -17.16
N LEU A 179 8.96 30.38 -16.74
CA LEU A 179 9.95 31.46 -16.91
C LEU A 179 10.31 31.72 -18.37
N LEU A 180 10.21 30.69 -19.23
CA LEU A 180 10.46 30.81 -20.67
C LEU A 180 9.24 31.41 -21.38
N ASN A 181 8.03 31.12 -20.90
CA ASN A 181 6.77 31.53 -21.52
C ASN A 181 6.19 32.85 -20.96
N GLU A 182 6.64 33.33 -19.79
CA GLU A 182 6.29 34.66 -19.24
C GLU A 182 7.00 35.82 -19.95
N LYS A 183 7.78 35.56 -21.00
CA LYS A 183 8.30 36.57 -21.92
C LYS A 183 7.67 36.41 -23.32
N ALA A 184 6.41 36.82 -23.46
CA ALA A 184 5.80 37.25 -24.72
C ALA A 184 4.72 38.31 -24.46
#